data_AF-A0AAU4IN20-F1
#
_entry.id   AF-A0AAU4IN20-F1
#
_cell.length_a   1.000
_cell.length_b   1.000
_cell.length_c   1.000
_cell.angle_alpha   90.00
_cell.angle_beta   90.00
_cell.angle_gamma   90.00
#
_symmetry.space_group_name_H-M   'P 1'
#
loop_
_entity.id
_entity.type
_entity.pdbx_description
1 polymer ?
#
loop_
_entity_poly.entity_id
_entity_poly.type
_entity_poly.pdbx_seq_one_letter_code
_entity_poly.pdbx_strand_id
1 'polypeptide(L)'
;MDALAEAASLGALIIVSAVVTAWIGRRSLRRTADERRAALAAGVVVAVRCEARWRQGVRRRFFAQGDLGTGPGGIGVAFKSPLRPAVALPVGGRAVVRGSWWPGMRVLEYRAPDGRRIDFHVYPREVGLACRYLGVPDSDWVRPFGDTDGRPRRSARPRRRM
;
A
#
# COMPACT_ATOMS: atom_id res chain seq x y z
N MET A 1 0.52 -50.53 18.85
CA MET A 1 1.45 -49.87 17.90
C MET A 1 0.71 -48.97 16.91
N ASP A 2 -0.59 -49.18 16.69
CA ASP A 2 -1.37 -48.47 15.67
C ASP A 2 -1.62 -46.99 15.98
N ALA A 3 -1.78 -46.61 17.25
CA ALA A 3 -2.02 -45.21 17.65
C ALA A 3 -0.84 -44.26 17.32
N LEU A 4 0.41 -44.76 17.35
CA LEU A 4 1.58 -43.96 16.96
C LEU A 4 1.70 -43.82 15.44
N ALA A 5 1.29 -44.83 14.68
CA ALA A 5 1.26 -44.79 13.22
C ALA A 5 0.13 -43.88 12.70
N GLU A 6 -1.04 -43.89 13.34
CA GLU A 6 -2.14 -42.96 13.04
C GLU A 6 -1.78 -41.52 13.37
N ALA A 7 -1.17 -41.27 14.54
CA ALA A 7 -0.71 -39.93 14.92
C ALA A 7 0.37 -39.39 13.97
N ALA A 8 1.32 -40.24 13.53
CA ALA A 8 2.33 -39.88 12.55
C ALA A 8 1.72 -39.57 11.18
N SER A 9 0.72 -40.35 10.75
CA SER A 9 0.00 -40.16 9.48
C SER A 9 -0.81 -38.87 9.47
N LEU A 10 -1.51 -38.56 10.57
CA LEU A 10 -2.24 -37.30 10.74
C LEU A 10 -1.30 -36.09 10.77
N GLY A 11 -0.16 -36.19 11.47
CA GLY A 11 0.85 -35.15 11.49
C GLY A 11 1.43 -34.86 10.10
N ALA A 12 1.74 -35.92 9.34
CA ALA A 12 2.22 -35.80 7.96
C ALA A 12 1.17 -35.14 7.04
N LEU A 13 -0.10 -35.52 7.16
CA LEU A 13 -1.19 -34.96 6.36
C LEU A 13 -1.39 -33.45 6.63
N ILE A 14 -1.30 -33.02 7.90
CA ILE A 14 -1.41 -31.60 8.28
C ILE A 14 -0.24 -30.80 7.69
N ILE A 15 0.98 -31.31 7.79
CA ILE A 15 2.18 -30.64 7.26
C ILE A 15 2.08 -30.52 5.74
N VAL A 16 1.74 -31.59 5.03
CA VAL A 16 1.57 -31.57 3.57
C VAL A 16 0.47 -30.57 3.17
N SER A 17 -0.68 -30.59 3.85
CA SER A 17 -1.78 -29.66 3.58
C SER A 17 -1.38 -28.20 3.77
N ALA A 18 -0.64 -27.88 4.84
CA ALA A 18 -0.14 -26.54 5.11
C ALA A 18 0.86 -26.08 4.03
N VAL A 19 1.79 -26.96 3.62
CA VAL A 19 2.79 -26.66 2.58
C VAL A 19 2.11 -26.43 1.23
N VAL A 20 1.16 -27.28 0.84
CA VAL A 20 0.40 -27.15 -0.41
C VAL A 20 -0.40 -25.84 -0.40
N THR A 21 -1.10 -25.53 0.70
CA THR A 21 -1.86 -24.28 0.82
C THR A 21 -0.96 -23.05 0.72
N ALA A 22 0.19 -23.07 1.39
CA ALA A 22 1.17 -21.99 1.31
C ALA A 22 1.78 -21.85 -0.10
N TRP A 23 2.01 -22.97 -0.79
CA TRP A 23 2.55 -22.97 -2.16
C TRP A 23 1.53 -22.43 -3.17
N ILE A 24 0.28 -22.88 -3.10
CA ILE A 24 -0.83 -22.37 -3.93
C ILE A 24 -1.01 -20.86 -3.69
N GLY A 25 -1.00 -20.42 -2.43
CA GLY A 25 -1.08 -19.00 -2.09
C GLY A 25 0.06 -18.18 -2.70
N ARG A 26 1.32 -18.64 -2.56
CA ARG A 26 2.48 -17.98 -3.17
C ARG A 26 2.41 -17.96 -4.70
N ARG A 27 1.96 -19.04 -5.33
CA ARG A 27 1.82 -19.15 -6.78
C ARG A 27 0.75 -18.21 -7.31
N SER A 28 -0.38 -18.13 -6.62
CA SER A 28 -1.47 -17.19 -6.96
C SER A 28 -1.00 -15.74 -6.87
N LEU A 29 -0.32 -15.38 -5.76
CA LEU A 29 0.24 -14.03 -5.59
C LEU A 29 1.28 -13.67 -6.67
N ARG A 30 2.14 -14.62 -7.06
CA ARG A 30 3.11 -14.44 -8.16
C ARG A 30 2.40 -14.24 -9.48
N ARG A 31 1.43 -15.09 -9.80
CA ARG A 31 0.64 -15.01 -11.04
C ARG A 31 -0.09 -13.67 -11.14
N THR A 32 -0.73 -13.21 -10.07
CA THR A 32 -1.37 -11.88 -10.04
C THR A 32 -0.36 -10.75 -10.20
N ALA A 33 0.84 -10.87 -9.63
CA ALA A 33 1.90 -9.87 -9.82
C ALA A 33 2.41 -9.84 -11.27
N ASP A 34 2.54 -10.99 -11.92
CA ASP A 34 3.00 -11.10 -13.31
C ASP A 34 1.92 -10.64 -14.30
N GLU A 35 0.65 -10.99 -14.07
CA GLU A 35 -0.50 -10.48 -14.82
C GLU A 35 -0.59 -8.95 -14.71
N ARG A 36 -0.30 -8.38 -13.54
CA ARG A 36 -0.25 -6.92 -13.34
C ARG A 36 0.93 -6.27 -14.04
N ARG A 37 2.11 -6.90 -14.04
CA ARG A 37 3.28 -6.42 -14.80
C ARG A 37 3.02 -6.48 -16.31
N ALA A 38 2.38 -7.54 -16.80
CA ALA A 38 2.00 -7.68 -18.20
C ALA A 38 0.97 -6.63 -18.60
N ALA A 39 -0.04 -6.40 -17.76
CA ALA A 39 -1.03 -5.33 -17.95
C ALA A 39 -0.36 -3.95 -17.97
N LEU A 40 0.60 -3.68 -17.08
CA LEU A 40 1.41 -2.46 -17.10
C LEU A 40 2.24 -2.30 -18.37
N ALA A 41 2.89 -3.37 -18.83
CA ALA A 41 3.66 -3.38 -20.08
C ALA A 41 2.77 -3.15 -21.31
N ALA A 42 1.53 -3.64 -21.27
CA ALA A 42 0.50 -3.43 -22.29
C ALA A 42 -0.20 -2.07 -22.20
N GLY A 43 0.24 -1.17 -21.30
CA GLY A 43 -0.36 0.16 -21.13
C GLY A 43 -1.74 0.16 -20.48
N VAL A 44 -2.18 -0.97 -19.91
CA VAL A 44 -3.45 -1.08 -19.18
C VAL A 44 -3.31 -0.34 -17.85
N VAL A 45 -4.34 0.43 -17.51
CA VAL A 45 -4.44 1.17 -16.25
C VAL A 45 -4.65 0.18 -15.09
N VAL A 46 -3.58 -0.16 -14.38
CA VAL A 46 -3.61 -1.13 -13.26
C VAL A 46 -3.77 -0.41 -11.92
N ALA A 47 -4.76 -0.80 -11.13
CA ALA A 47 -4.93 -0.26 -9.78
C ALA A 47 -3.77 -0.69 -8.85
N VAL A 48 -3.28 0.24 -8.04
CA VAL A 48 -2.19 0.06 -7.07
C VAL A 48 -2.73 -0.45 -5.75
N ARG A 49 -2.25 -1.61 -5.30
CA ARG A 49 -2.56 -2.09 -3.94
C ARG A 49 -1.86 -1.22 -2.90
N CYS A 50 -2.63 -0.64 -1.98
CA CYS A 50 -2.09 0.20 -0.91
C CYS A 50 -2.94 0.11 0.36
N GLU A 51 -2.36 0.55 1.48
CA GLU A 51 -3.12 0.87 2.68
C GLU A 51 -3.33 2.39 2.74
N ALA A 52 -4.58 2.83 2.81
CA ALA A 52 -4.92 4.24 2.96
C ALA A 52 -5.25 4.54 4.41
N ARG A 53 -4.74 5.67 4.93
CA ARG A 53 -5.03 6.20 6.26
C ARG A 53 -5.53 7.63 6.15
N TRP A 54 -6.63 7.96 6.80
CA TRP A 54 -7.18 9.32 6.78
C TRP A 54 -7.86 9.67 8.09
N ARG A 55 -8.21 10.95 8.25
CA ARG A 55 -9.04 11.43 9.36
C ARG A 55 -10.40 11.85 8.82
N GLN A 56 -11.46 11.46 9.52
CA GLN A 56 -12.80 11.99 9.30
C GLN A 56 -13.17 12.82 10.53
N GLY A 57 -13.32 14.13 10.32
CA GLY A 57 -13.54 15.09 11.41
C GLY A 57 -12.37 15.18 12.40
N VAL A 58 -12.65 15.68 13.60
CA VAL A 58 -11.62 16.12 14.55
C VAL A 58 -10.91 14.94 15.25
N ARG A 59 -11.54 13.77 15.38
CA ARG A 59 -11.03 12.69 16.27
C ARG A 59 -10.87 11.31 15.65
N ARG A 60 -11.60 10.94 14.58
CA ARG A 60 -11.58 9.56 14.09
C ARG A 60 -10.52 9.36 13.01
N ARG A 61 -9.54 8.51 13.31
CA ARG A 61 -8.56 8.00 12.35
C ARG A 61 -9.09 6.71 11.74
N PHE A 62 -9.04 6.63 10.42
CA PHE A 62 -9.43 5.46 9.66
C PHE A 62 -8.21 4.91 8.92
N PHE A 63 -8.23 3.59 8.75
CA PHE A 63 -7.32 2.90 7.85
C PHE A 63 -8.10 1.83 7.09
N ALA A 64 -7.65 1.53 5.89
CA ALA A 64 -8.22 0.48 5.06
C ALA A 64 -7.18 -0.02 4.06
N GLN A 65 -7.23 -1.32 3.76
CA GLN A 65 -6.50 -1.90 2.66
C GLN A 65 -7.38 -1.93 1.43
N GLY A 66 -6.81 -1.57 0.29
CA GLY A 66 -7.57 -1.41 -0.93
C GLY A 66 -6.68 -1.07 -2.11
N ASP A 67 -7.33 -0.65 -3.19
CA ASP A 67 -6.69 -0.36 -4.46
C ASP A 67 -6.89 1.12 -4.80
N LEU A 68 -5.79 1.81 -5.08
CA LEU A 68 -5.77 3.14 -5.65
C LEU A 68 -5.82 3.01 -7.16
N GLY A 69 -6.81 3.59 -7.80
CA GLY A 69 -6.94 3.53 -9.25
C GLY A 69 -7.82 4.65 -9.77
N THR A 70 -8.26 4.50 -11.01
CA THR A 70 -9.13 5.49 -11.63
C THR A 70 -10.49 5.53 -10.93
N GLY A 71 -11.02 6.74 -10.77
CA GLY A 71 -12.33 6.99 -10.20
C GLY A 71 -13.47 6.40 -11.03
N PRO A 72 -14.70 6.37 -10.47
CA PRO A 72 -15.89 5.99 -11.21
C PRO A 72 -16.04 6.83 -12.48
N GLY A 73 -16.38 6.20 -13.61
CA GLY A 73 -16.53 6.89 -14.90
C GLY A 73 -15.21 7.33 -15.56
N GLY A 74 -14.06 6.86 -15.08
CA GLY A 74 -12.76 7.22 -15.68
C GLY A 74 -12.22 8.57 -15.23
N ILE A 75 -12.93 9.28 -14.34
CA ILE A 75 -12.59 10.65 -13.93
C ILE A 75 -11.86 10.62 -12.58
N GLY A 76 -10.67 11.22 -12.55
CA GLY A 76 -9.88 11.38 -11.34
C GLY A 76 -9.39 10.07 -10.73
N VAL A 77 -9.03 10.13 -9.46
CA VAL A 77 -8.46 9.01 -8.70
C VAL A 77 -9.41 8.61 -7.59
N ALA A 78 -9.55 7.32 -7.35
CA ALA A 78 -10.29 6.81 -6.21
C ALA A 78 -9.53 5.68 -5.51
N PHE A 79 -9.72 5.62 -4.20
CA PHE A 79 -9.32 4.49 -3.39
C PHE A 79 -10.53 3.60 -3.12
N LYS A 80 -10.44 2.32 -3.50
CA LYS A 80 -11.50 1.32 -3.34
C LYS A 80 -11.08 0.26 -2.33
N SER A 81 -11.91 -0.02 -1.33
CA SER A 81 -11.67 -1.09 -0.36
C SER A 81 -12.87 -2.04 -0.36
N PRO A 82 -12.69 -3.37 -0.20
CA PRO A 82 -13.82 -4.32 -0.21
C PRO A 82 -14.83 -4.06 0.91
N LEU A 83 -14.35 -3.56 2.05
CA LEU A 83 -15.14 -3.41 3.27
C LEU A 83 -15.58 -1.96 3.52
N ARG A 84 -15.32 -1.03 2.58
CA ARG A 84 -15.65 0.39 2.78
C ARG A 84 -16.11 1.04 1.48
N PRO A 85 -16.96 2.07 1.56
CA PRO A 85 -17.29 2.91 0.41
C PRO A 85 -16.03 3.43 -0.27
N ALA A 86 -16.06 3.49 -1.60
CA ALA A 86 -14.97 4.06 -2.38
C ALA A 86 -14.75 5.54 -1.99
N VAL A 87 -13.50 5.92 -1.80
CA VAL A 87 -13.10 7.28 -1.48
C VAL A 87 -12.58 7.93 -2.74
N ALA A 88 -13.39 8.79 -3.35
CA ALA A 88 -12.92 9.65 -4.45
C ALA A 88 -11.95 10.69 -3.89
N LEU A 89 -10.78 10.82 -4.51
CA LEU A 89 -9.82 11.86 -4.17
C LEU A 89 -10.26 13.16 -4.85
N PRO A 90 -10.37 14.27 -4.10
CA PRO A 90 -10.69 15.57 -4.71
C PRO A 90 -9.72 15.95 -5.83
N VAL A 91 -10.25 16.53 -6.92
CA VAL A 91 -9.38 17.05 -7.99
C VAL A 91 -8.62 18.27 -7.49
N GLY A 92 -7.36 18.43 -7.90
CA GLY A 92 -6.51 19.57 -7.53
C GLY A 92 -5.76 19.42 -6.20
N GLY A 93 -5.87 18.28 -5.54
CA GLY A 93 -5.03 17.96 -4.39
C GLY A 93 -3.56 17.75 -4.78
N ARG A 94 -2.66 17.86 -3.80
CA ARG A 94 -1.21 17.67 -3.99
C ARG A 94 -0.73 16.46 -3.23
N ALA A 95 0.04 15.61 -3.89
CA ALA A 95 0.69 14.47 -3.25
C ALA A 95 2.20 14.66 -3.14
N VAL A 96 2.79 14.13 -2.07
CA VAL A 96 4.24 14.11 -1.86
C VAL A 96 4.68 12.75 -1.33
N VAL A 97 5.86 12.29 -1.76
CA VAL A 97 6.44 11.07 -1.22
C VAL A 97 7.16 11.37 0.10
N ARG A 98 6.90 10.54 1.10
CA ARG A 98 7.54 10.56 2.41
C ARG A 98 8.25 9.25 2.66
N GLY A 99 9.38 9.34 3.36
CA GLY A 99 10.02 8.18 3.96
C GLY A 99 9.07 7.52 4.96
N SER A 100 9.04 6.19 4.96
CA SER A 100 8.40 5.44 6.03
C SER A 100 9.49 4.90 6.95
N TRP A 101 9.18 4.73 8.23
CA TRP A 101 10.08 4.08 9.18
C TRP A 101 10.13 2.55 8.99
N TRP A 102 9.22 1.99 8.19
CA TRP A 102 9.18 0.56 7.87
C TRP A 102 10.07 0.26 6.67
N PRO A 103 11.00 -0.71 6.78
CA PRO A 103 11.78 -1.17 5.65
C PRO A 103 10.86 -1.62 4.51
N GLY A 104 11.11 -1.12 3.30
CA GLY A 104 10.36 -1.54 2.12
C GLY A 104 8.90 -1.06 2.07
N MET A 105 8.57 0.09 2.66
CA MET A 105 7.30 0.81 2.43
C MET A 105 7.57 2.30 2.18
N ARG A 106 6.79 2.92 1.31
CA ARG A 106 6.73 4.39 1.14
C ARG A 106 5.38 4.90 1.61
N VAL A 107 5.35 6.14 2.09
CA VAL A 107 4.09 6.84 2.38
C VAL A 107 3.92 7.94 1.35
N LEU A 108 2.83 7.92 0.58
CA LEU A 108 2.42 9.05 -0.25
C LEU A 108 1.40 9.86 0.54
N GLU A 109 1.78 11.05 0.96
CA GLU A 109 0.88 11.98 1.64
C GLU A 109 0.15 12.80 0.59
N TYR A 110 -1.15 12.59 0.46
CA TYR A 110 -2.04 13.36 -0.39
C TYR A 110 -2.82 14.38 0.45
N ARG A 111 -2.76 15.64 0.04
CA ARG A 111 -3.51 16.77 0.62
C ARG A 111 -4.58 17.22 -0.36
N ALA A 112 -5.83 17.03 0.02
CA ALA A 112 -6.97 17.54 -0.71
C ALA A 112 -7.05 19.08 -0.63
N PRO A 113 -7.69 19.74 -1.61
CA PRO A 113 -7.91 21.19 -1.58
C PRO A 113 -8.72 21.67 -0.37
N ASP A 114 -9.60 20.80 0.15
CA ASP A 114 -10.41 21.06 1.35
C ASP A 114 -9.63 20.89 2.67
N GLY A 115 -8.32 20.69 2.59
CA GLY A 115 -7.43 20.53 3.75
C GLY A 115 -7.41 19.11 4.34
N ARG A 116 -8.19 18.16 3.82
CA ARG A 116 -8.10 16.77 4.24
C ARG A 116 -6.76 16.17 3.84
N ARG A 117 -6.26 15.27 4.69
CA ARG A 117 -5.03 14.52 4.47
C ARG A 117 -5.32 13.03 4.41
N ILE A 118 -4.75 12.37 3.40
CA ILE A 118 -4.79 10.92 3.21
C ILE A 118 -3.36 10.43 3.00
N ASP A 119 -2.93 9.47 3.81
CA ASP A 119 -1.61 8.84 3.70
C ASP A 119 -1.78 7.45 3.06
N PHE A 120 -1.11 7.20 1.94
CA PHE A 120 -1.10 5.92 1.26
C PHE A 120 0.23 5.20 1.52
N HIS A 121 0.17 4.06 2.19
CA HIS A 121 1.30 3.16 2.37
C HIS A 121 1.40 2.21 1.18
N VAL A 122 2.52 2.29 0.47
CA VAL A 122 2.72 1.62 -0.83
C VAL A 122 4.03 0.85 -0.82
N TYR A 123 4.00 -0.37 -1.36
CA TYR A 123 5.19 -1.19 -1.55
C TYR A 123 6.11 -0.57 -2.62
N PRO A 124 7.45 -0.65 -2.47
CA PRO A 124 8.44 -0.03 -3.35
C PRO A 124 8.19 -0.26 -4.84
N ARG A 125 7.81 -1.49 -5.22
CA ARG A 125 7.53 -1.86 -6.61
C ARG A 125 6.32 -1.13 -7.22
N GLU A 126 5.40 -0.64 -6.39
CA GLU A 126 4.16 0.02 -6.81
C GLU A 126 4.25 1.55 -6.71
N VAL A 127 5.35 2.10 -6.16
CA VAL A 127 5.49 3.53 -5.85
C VAL A 127 5.37 4.39 -7.09
N GLY A 128 6.04 4.01 -8.19
CA GLY A 128 6.01 4.78 -9.42
C GLY A 128 4.60 4.87 -10.00
N LEU A 129 3.85 3.76 -9.97
CA LEU A 129 2.46 3.74 -10.43
C LEU A 129 1.54 4.57 -9.51
N ALA A 130 1.72 4.48 -8.19
CA ALA A 130 0.98 5.30 -7.24
C ALA A 130 1.27 6.80 -7.43
N CYS A 131 2.52 7.16 -7.69
CA CYS A 131 2.93 8.53 -7.96
C CYS A 131 2.27 9.07 -9.23
N ARG A 132 2.23 8.27 -10.31
CA ARG A 132 1.53 8.63 -11.55
C ARG A 132 0.03 8.88 -11.33
N TYR A 133 -0.65 8.01 -10.57
CA TYR A 133 -2.05 8.25 -10.22
C TYR A 133 -2.23 9.59 -9.49
N LEU A 134 -1.38 9.86 -8.50
CA LEU A 134 -1.49 11.05 -7.67
C LEU A 134 -0.86 12.32 -8.29
N GLY A 135 -0.33 12.23 -9.52
CA GLY A 135 0.32 13.34 -10.21
C GLY A 135 1.61 13.83 -9.53
N VAL A 136 2.33 12.95 -8.83
CA VAL A 136 3.62 13.29 -8.22
C VAL A 136 4.71 13.30 -9.30
N PRO A 137 5.49 14.38 -9.44
CA PRO A 137 6.57 14.47 -10.42
C PRO A 137 7.62 13.37 -10.26
N ASP A 138 8.12 12.82 -11.36
CA ASP A 138 9.11 11.73 -11.39
C ASP A 138 10.39 12.05 -10.58
N SER A 139 10.81 13.31 -10.57
CA SER A 139 11.97 13.81 -9.79
C SER A 139 11.89 13.48 -8.29
N ASP A 140 10.68 13.38 -7.75
CA ASP A 140 10.44 13.35 -6.30
C ASP A 140 10.44 11.92 -5.74
N TRP A 141 10.36 10.90 -6.59
CA TRP A 141 10.23 9.51 -6.17
C TRP A 141 11.21 8.53 -6.84
N VAL A 142 11.93 8.94 -7.88
CA VAL A 142 13.03 8.17 -8.51
C VAL A 142 14.30 8.15 -7.65
N ARG A 143 14.43 9.02 -6.65
CA ARG A 143 15.61 9.05 -5.76
C ARG A 143 15.81 7.70 -5.03
N PRO A 144 16.97 7.02 -5.20
CA PRO A 144 17.30 5.82 -4.47
C PRO A 144 17.23 6.07 -2.96
N PHE A 145 16.67 5.14 -2.20
CA PHE A 145 16.79 5.18 -0.74
C PHE A 145 18.20 4.74 -0.37
N GLY A 146 19.09 5.72 -0.13
CA GLY A 146 20.50 5.47 0.16
C GLY A 146 21.27 6.61 0.82
N ASP A 147 20.82 7.87 0.72
CA ASP A 147 21.60 9.03 1.21
C ASP A 147 20.94 9.85 2.34
N THR A 148 19.86 9.37 2.92
CA THR A 148 19.42 9.88 4.22
C THR A 148 19.58 8.77 5.23
N ASP A 149 20.73 8.75 5.90
CA ASP A 149 20.89 8.13 7.20
C ASP A 149 19.59 8.32 7.97
N GLY A 150 18.97 7.22 8.37
CA GLY A 150 17.60 7.14 8.90
C GLY A 150 17.39 7.84 10.24
N ARG A 151 17.99 9.02 10.47
CA ARG A 151 17.62 9.91 11.55
C ARG A 151 16.40 10.74 11.12
N PRO A 152 15.25 10.59 11.80
CA PRO A 152 14.22 11.61 11.68
C PRO A 152 14.85 12.95 12.06
N ARG A 153 14.68 13.98 11.23
CA ARG A 153 14.82 15.36 11.70
C ARG A 153 13.88 15.48 12.89
N ARG A 154 14.44 15.42 14.11
CA ARG A 154 13.72 15.74 15.34
C ARG A 154 13.04 17.08 15.06
N SER A 155 11.73 17.06 14.94
CA SER A 155 10.95 18.27 15.08
C SER A 155 11.39 18.88 16.40
N ALA A 156 12.04 20.02 16.32
CA ALA A 156 12.35 20.83 17.48
C ALA A 156 11.01 21.06 18.19
N ARG A 157 10.80 20.36 19.32
CA ARG A 157 9.79 20.78 20.28
C ARG A 157 10.21 22.19 20.70
N PRO A 158 9.35 23.21 20.56
CA PRO A 158 9.63 24.48 21.20
C PRO A 158 9.73 24.19 22.71
N ARG A 159 10.92 24.42 23.29
CA ARG A 159 11.08 24.45 24.74
C ARG A 159 10.14 25.54 25.24
N ARG A 160 9.06 25.14 25.93
CA ARG A 160 8.35 26.05 26.82
C ARG A 160 9.39 26.57 27.82
N ARG A 161 9.70 27.85 27.74
CA ARG A 161 10.30 28.59 28.85
C ARG A 161 9.23 28.67 29.93
N MET A 162 9.50 28.11 31.10
CA MET A 162 9.10 28.67 32.37
C MET A 162 10.35 29.33 32.95
#